data_AF-A0A958AVL1-F1
#
_entry.id   AF-A0A958AVL1-F1
#
_cell.length_a   1.000
_cell.length_b   1.000
_cell.length_c   1.000
_cell.angle_alpha   90.00
_cell.angle_beta   90.00
_cell.angle_gamma   90.00
#
_symmetry.space_group_name_H-M   'P 1'
#
loop_
_entity.id
_entity.type
_entity.pdbx_description
1 polymer ?
#
loop_
_entity_poly.entity_id
_entity_poly.type
_entity_poly.pdbx_seq_one_letter_code
_entity_poly.pdbx_strand_id
1 'polypeptide(L)' 'DAASTFFGHSAIIDPWGNAVVEAGETEILLTATIDTDMVATVRQKIPVFKDRRPDLYRLDG' A
#
# COMPACT_ATOMS: atom_id res chain seq x y z
N ASP A 1 -16.85 27.19 -13.50
CA ASP A 1 -15.57 26.46 -13.44
C ASP A 1 -15.07 26.46 -12.00
N ALA A 2 -15.62 25.57 -11.18
CA ALA A 2 -15.09 25.34 -9.84
C ALA A 2 -13.72 24.68 -10.00
N ALA A 3 -12.66 25.40 -9.66
CA ALA A 3 -11.30 24.89 -9.73
C ALA A 3 -11.17 23.62 -8.88
N SER A 4 -10.91 22.47 -9.50
CA SER A 4 -10.67 21.22 -8.78
C SER A 4 -9.43 21.39 -7.91
N THR A 5 -9.56 21.12 -6.61
CA THR A 5 -8.44 21.09 -5.66
C THR A 5 -7.94 19.66 -5.55
N PHE A 6 -6.66 19.44 -5.83
CA PHE A 6 -6.00 18.14 -5.69
C PHE A 6 -5.21 18.12 -4.38
N PHE A 7 -5.31 17.04 -3.61
CA PHE A 7 -4.77 16.96 -2.25
C PHE A 7 -3.32 16.45 -2.18
N GLY A 8 -2.72 15.97 -3.27
CA GLY A 8 -1.35 15.42 -3.22
C GLY A 8 -1.28 14.08 -2.47
N HIS A 9 -0.38 13.94 -1.50
CA HIS A 9 -0.20 12.73 -0.67
C HIS A 9 0.14 11.44 -1.43
N SER A 10 0.87 11.54 -2.55
CA SER A 10 1.47 10.35 -3.17
C SER A 10 2.40 9.65 -2.18
N ALA A 11 2.35 8.32 -2.09
CA ALA A 11 3.11 7.57 -1.10
C ALA A 11 3.58 6.20 -1.61
N ILE A 12 4.64 5.68 -1.00
CA ILE A 12 5.09 4.29 -1.12
C ILE A 12 4.96 3.67 0.27
N ILE A 13 4.17 2.60 0.38
CA ILE A 13 3.86 1.93 1.65
C ILE A 13 4.46 0.52 1.65
N ASP A 14 5.09 0.13 2.76
CA ASP A 14 5.67 -1.19 2.92
C ASP A 14 4.62 -2.28 3.25
N PRO A 15 4.98 -3.58 3.21
CA PRO A 15 4.06 -4.66 3.58
C PRO A 15 3.51 -4.67 5.02
N TRP A 16 4.11 -3.91 5.95
CA TRP A 16 3.58 -3.72 7.30
C TRP A 16 2.57 -2.57 7.37
N GLY A 17 2.41 -1.80 6.30
CA GLY A 17 1.56 -0.61 6.25
C GLY A 17 2.28 0.68 6.65
N ASN A 18 3.61 0.67 6.82
CA ASN A 18 4.36 1.89 7.11
C ASN A 18 4.63 2.68 5.83
N ALA A 19 4.55 4.01 5.88
CA ALA A 19 5.00 4.85 4.80
C ALA A 19 6.54 4.82 4.69
N VAL A 20 7.05 4.36 3.56
CA VAL A 20 8.48 4.45 3.19
C VAL A 20 8.80 5.89 2.80
N VAL A 21 7.89 6.51 2.05
CA VAL A 21 7.90 7.94 1.71
C VAL A 21 6.47 8.41 1.43
N GLU A 22 6.15 9.65 1.78
CA GLU A 22 4.86 10.30 1.54
C GLU A 22 5.08 11.77 1.16
N ALA A 23 4.35 12.27 0.17
CA ALA A 23 4.38 13.65 -0.28
C ALA A 23 3.39 14.49 0.53
N GLY A 24 3.61 15.81 0.55
CA GLY A 24 2.58 16.76 0.96
C GLY A 24 1.69 17.18 -0.21
N GLU A 25 1.15 18.39 -0.09
CA GLU A 25 0.30 19.03 -1.11
C GLU A 25 1.10 19.74 -2.22
N THR A 26 2.41 19.90 -2.04
CA THR A 26 3.28 20.64 -2.96
C THR A 26 3.91 19.74 -4.03
N GLU A 27 4.23 20.32 -5.19
CA GLU A 27 4.95 19.63 -6.26
C GLU A 27 6.30 19.07 -5.78
N ILE A 28 6.52 17.77 -5.99
CA ILE A 28 7.75 17.08 -5.60
C ILE A 28 7.94 15.79 -6.40
N LEU A 29 9.21 15.42 -6.64
CA LEU A 29 9.58 14.06 -7.07
C LEU A 29 9.95 13.22 -5.85
N LEU A 30 9.15 12.19 -5.58
CA LEU A 30 9.48 11.20 -4.57
C LEU A 30 10.21 10.01 -5.18
N THR A 31 11.24 9.54 -4.49
CA THR A 31 11.91 8.28 -4.80
C THR A 31 12.17 7.52 -3.50
N ALA A 32 12.13 6.20 -3.57
CA ALA A 32 12.50 5.33 -2.46
C ALA A 32 13.15 4.05 -3.00
N THR A 33 14.00 3.43 -2.19
CA THR A 33 14.48 2.07 -2.43
C THR A 33 13.63 1.11 -1.61
N ILE A 34 13.15 0.05 -2.23
CA ILE A 34 12.34 -0.97 -1.56
C ILE A 34 13.08 -2.30 -1.49
N ASP A 35 12.94 -3.00 -0.37
CA ASP A 35 13.33 -4.40 -0.23
C ASP A 35 12.11 -5.29 -0.54
N THR A 36 12.19 -6.03 -1.64
CA THR A 36 11.10 -6.91 -2.06
C THR A 36 11.01 -8.20 -1.23
N ASP A 37 12.08 -8.61 -0.55
CA ASP A 37 12.11 -9.84 0.25
C ASP A 37 11.30 -9.69 1.54
N MET A 38 11.07 -8.45 1.97
CA MET A 38 10.20 -8.11 3.08
C MET A 38 8.78 -8.68 2.92
N VAL A 39 8.24 -8.74 1.70
CA VAL A 39 6.91 -9.31 1.42
C VAL A 39 6.82 -10.75 1.88
N ALA A 40 7.84 -11.56 1.56
CA ALA A 40 7.87 -12.97 1.95
C ALA A 40 7.93 -13.12 3.47
N THR A 41 8.73 -12.29 4.14
CA THR A 41 8.86 -12.28 5.61
C THR A 41 7.55 -11.91 6.30
N VAL A 42 6.86 -10.86 5.84
CA VAL A 42 5.57 -10.43 6.43
C VAL A 42 4.50 -11.51 6.25
N ARG A 43 4.37 -12.09 5.05
CA ARG A 43 3.38 -13.15 4.77
C ARG A 43 3.64 -14.44 5.56
N GLN A 44 4.89 -14.72 5.93
CA GLN A 44 5.21 -15.84 6.83
C GLN A 44 4.78 -15.53 8.28
N LYS A 45 4.99 -14.30 8.75
CA LYS A 45 4.61 -13.87 10.11
C LYS A 45 3.11 -13.74 10.30
N ILE A 46 2.39 -13.22 9.30
CA ILE A 46 0.93 -13.09 9.31
C ILE A 46 0.35 -13.81 8.08
N PRO A 47 0.06 -15.13 8.17
CA PRO A 47 -0.35 -15.94 7.03
C PRO A 47 -1.84 -15.77 6.69
N VAL A 48 -2.35 -14.53 6.58
CA VAL A 48 -3.77 -14.20 6.41
C VAL A 48 -4.46 -14.98 5.29
N PHE A 49 -3.75 -15.30 4.21
CA PHE A 49 -4.31 -16.05 3.09
C PHE A 49 -4.70 -17.49 3.46
N LYS A 50 -4.03 -18.10 4.45
CA LYS A 50 -4.39 -19.43 4.96
C LYS A 50 -5.65 -19.40 5.82
N ASP A 51 -5.88 -18.29 6.50
CA ASP A 51 -7.01 -18.12 7.43
C ASP A 51 -8.31 -17.72 6.71
N ARG A 52 -8.23 -17.44 5.41
CA ARG A 52 -9.39 -17.10 4.58
C ARG A 52 -10.39 -18.26 4.53
N ARG A 53 -11.67 -17.90 4.39
CA ARG A 53 -12.81 -18.81 4.19
C ARG A 53 -13.50 -18.57 2.84
N PRO A 54 -12.86 -18.93 1.70
CA PRO A 54 -13.43 -18.69 0.37
C PRO A 54 -14.74 -19.45 0.10
N ASP A 55 -15.06 -20.43 0.94
CA ASP A 55 -16.36 -21.12 0.91
C ASP A 55 -17.52 -20.23 1.37
N LEU A 56 -17.25 -19.18 2.17
CA LEU A 56 -18.25 -18.26 2.70
C LEU A 56 -18.43 -17.00 1.84
N TYR A 57 -17.47 -16.68 0.98
CA TYR A 57 -17.53 -15.50 0.11
C TYR A 57 -16.83 -15.77 -1.21
N ARG A 58 -17.47 -15.34 -2.31
CA ARG A 58 -16.85 -15.30 -3.63
C ARG A 58 -16.35 -13.90 -3.89
N LEU A 59 -15.09 -13.78 -4.30
CA LEU A 59 -14.59 -12.53 -4.86
C LEU A 59 -14.95 -12.55 -6.34
N ASP A 60 -16.08 -11.94 -6.68
CA ASP A 60 -16.39 -11.63 -8.07
C ASP A 60 -15.54 -10.39 -8.43
N GLY A 61 -14.71 -10.55 -9.47
CA GLY A 61 -13.80 -9.51 -9.95
C GLY A 61 -14.50 -8.45 -10.78
#